data_AF-A0A066YKQ2-F1
#
_entry.id   AF-A0A066YKQ2-F1
#
_cell.length_a   1.000
_cell.length_b   1.000
_cell.length_c   1.000
_cell.angle_alpha   90.00
_cell.angle_beta   90.00
_cell.angle_gamma   90.00
#
_symmetry.space_group_name_H-M   'P 1'
#
loop_
_entity.id
_entity.type
_entity.pdbx_description
1 polymer ?
#
loop_
_entity_poly.entity_id
_entity_poly.type
_entity_poly.pdbx_seq_one_letter_code
_entity_poly.pdbx_strand_id
1 'polypeptide(L)'
;MPKQPIQLNKDSAVGGPLAGMNGWQFLLTFLPLGLALAFLLGAVGAAIGAGAALVNIKVAKKELSTPTKVLAMIGVDLAAAVLWFIVALALNAAIG
;
A
#
# COMPACT_ATOMS: atom_id res chain seq x y z
N MET A 1 20.64 -41.31 -22.54
CA MET A 1 20.81 -40.01 -21.85
C MET A 1 19.62 -39.81 -20.92
N PRO A 2 19.80 -39.76 -19.59
CA PRO A 2 18.71 -39.44 -18.68
C PRO A 2 18.26 -38.00 -18.93
N LYS A 3 16.96 -37.80 -19.21
CA LYS A 3 16.36 -36.46 -19.33
C LYS A 3 16.41 -35.82 -17.94
N GLN A 4 17.14 -34.72 -17.81
CA GLN A 4 17.15 -33.96 -16.56
C GLN A 4 15.72 -33.50 -16.25
N PRO A 5 15.21 -33.69 -15.02
CA PRO A 5 13.90 -33.19 -14.66
C PRO A 5 13.91 -31.67 -14.78
N ILE A 6 12.86 -31.14 -15.42
CA ILE A 6 12.62 -29.69 -15.49
C ILE A 6 12.53 -29.20 -14.05
N GLN A 7 13.59 -28.55 -13.57
CA GLN A 7 13.55 -27.85 -12.30
C GLN A 7 12.60 -26.68 -12.51
N LEU A 8 11.35 -26.84 -12.07
CA LEU A 8 10.36 -25.77 -12.06
C LEU A 8 10.97 -24.67 -11.20
N ASN A 9 11.53 -23.66 -11.85
CA ASN A 9 12.21 -22.58 -11.17
C ASN A 9 11.22 -22.00 -10.16
N LYS A 10 11.46 -22.16 -8.85
CA LYS A 10 10.59 -21.58 -7.80
C LYS A 10 10.48 -20.07 -7.94
N ASP A 11 11.40 -19.45 -8.68
CA ASP A 11 11.40 -18.03 -9.01
C ASP A 11 10.35 -17.66 -10.08
N SER A 12 9.75 -18.65 -10.75
CA SER A 12 8.61 -18.45 -11.67
C SER A 12 7.27 -18.33 -10.94
N ALA A 13 7.23 -18.61 -9.63
CA ALA A 13 6.10 -18.27 -8.79
C ALA A 13 6.10 -16.76 -8.51
N VAL A 14 5.72 -15.97 -9.52
CA VAL A 14 5.15 -14.62 -9.44
C VAL A 14 5.58 -13.87 -8.16
N GLY A 15 6.86 -13.50 -8.10
CA GLY A 15 7.43 -12.68 -7.02
C GLY A 15 6.98 -11.23 -7.13
N GLY A 16 5.66 -11.00 -7.14
CA GLY A 16 5.08 -9.67 -7.27
C GLY A 16 5.35 -8.79 -6.04
N PRO A 17 5.03 -7.49 -6.11
CA PRO A 17 5.21 -6.56 -4.99
C PRO A 17 4.57 -6.99 -3.66
N LEU A 18 3.61 -7.92 -3.72
CA LEU A 18 2.79 -8.41 -2.61
C LEU A 18 3.14 -9.84 -2.18
N ALA A 19 4.09 -10.50 -2.84
CA ALA A 19 4.49 -11.87 -2.51
C ALA A 19 5.04 -11.94 -1.08
N GLY A 20 4.57 -12.92 -0.30
CA GLY A 20 4.99 -13.13 1.09
C GLY A 20 4.27 -12.27 2.14
N MET A 21 3.28 -11.46 1.76
CA MET A 21 2.48 -10.69 2.73
C MET A 21 1.40 -11.54 3.41
N ASN A 22 1.27 -11.35 4.72
CA ASN A 22 0.21 -11.92 5.55
C ASN A 22 -1.12 -11.19 5.30
N GLY A 23 -2.26 -11.82 5.59
CA GLY A 23 -3.59 -11.24 5.32
C GLY A 23 -3.83 -9.84 5.91
N TRP A 24 -3.33 -9.55 7.11
CA TRP A 24 -3.42 -8.21 7.72
C TRP A 24 -2.49 -7.18 7.08
N GLN A 25 -1.30 -7.58 6.62
CA GLN A 25 -0.41 -6.67 5.87
C GLN A 25 -1.01 -6.31 4.51
N PHE A 26 -1.67 -7.27 3.87
CA PHE A 26 -2.43 -7.03 2.65
C PHE A 26 -3.54 -6.02 2.92
N LEU A 27 -4.38 -6.24 3.94
CA LEU A 27 -5.47 -5.33 4.28
C LEU A 27 -4.98 -3.89 4.52
N LEU A 28 -3.95 -3.70 5.34
CA LEU A 28 -3.37 -2.37 5.64
C LEU A 28 -2.70 -1.72 4.42
N THR A 29 -2.16 -2.52 3.50
CA THR A 29 -1.58 -1.98 2.25
C THR A 29 -2.63 -1.36 1.34
N PHE A 30 -3.81 -1.99 1.26
CA PHE A 30 -4.90 -1.53 0.39
C PHE A 30 -5.90 -0.61 1.08
N LEU A 31 -5.83 -0.47 2.40
CA LEU A 31 -6.70 0.43 3.17
C LEU A 31 -6.68 1.87 2.64
N PRO A 32 -5.52 2.49 2.32
CA PRO A 32 -5.47 3.84 1.76
C PRO A 32 -6.21 3.95 0.42
N LEU A 33 -6.16 2.90 -0.41
CA LEU A 33 -6.84 2.87 -1.70
C LEU A 33 -8.35 2.77 -1.52
N GLY A 34 -8.82 1.92 -0.60
CA GLY A 34 -10.24 1.82 -0.24
C GLY A 34 -10.79 3.13 0.29
N LEU A 35 -10.03 3.81 1.17
CA LEU A 35 -10.36 5.13 1.68
C LEU A 35 -10.39 6.17 0.56
N ALA A 36 -9.35 6.21 -0.29
CA ALA A 36 -9.29 7.13 -1.42
C ALA A 36 -10.46 6.94 -2.40
N LEU A 37 -10.87 5.70 -2.68
CA LEU A 37 -12.05 5.42 -3.50
C LEU A 37 -13.35 5.87 -2.82
N ALA A 38 -13.49 5.64 -1.50
CA ALA A 38 -14.67 6.03 -0.75
C ALA A 38 -14.89 7.55 -0.73
N PHE A 39 -13.82 8.35 -0.77
CA PHE A 39 -13.89 9.81 -0.74
C PHE A 39 -14.03 10.49 -2.12
N LEU A 40 -14.24 9.74 -3.22
CA LEU A 40 -14.76 10.23 -4.52
C LEU A 40 -14.20 11.57 -5.06
N LEU A 41 -12.89 11.80 -4.96
CA LEU A 41 -12.24 13.05 -5.43
C LEU A 41 -11.26 12.79 -6.58
N GLY A 42 -11.55 11.79 -7.41
CA GLY A 42 -10.86 11.55 -8.68
C GLY A 42 -9.35 11.29 -8.54
N ALA A 43 -8.57 11.76 -9.51
CA ALA A 43 -7.15 11.42 -9.67
C ALA A 43 -6.26 11.79 -8.47
N VAL A 44 -6.61 12.83 -7.70
CA VAL A 44 -5.80 13.27 -6.55
C VAL A 44 -5.92 12.31 -5.38
N GLY A 45 -7.13 11.83 -5.08
CA GLY A 45 -7.34 10.79 -4.07
C GLY A 45 -6.64 9.50 -4.46
N ALA A 46 -6.77 9.10 -5.73
CA ALA A 46 -6.08 7.93 -6.25
C ALA A 46 -4.55 8.04 -6.14
N ALA A 47 -3.97 9.22 -6.42
CA ALA A 47 -2.53 9.44 -6.29
C ALA A 47 -2.04 9.36 -4.84
N ILE A 48 -2.75 9.98 -3.90
CA ILE A 48 -2.42 9.93 -2.48
C ILE A 48 -2.55 8.50 -1.94
N GLY A 49 -3.66 7.82 -2.25
CA GLY A 49 -3.91 6.44 -1.83
C GLY A 49 -2.88 5.46 -2.41
N ALA A 50 -2.55 5.59 -3.69
CA ALA A 50 -1.53 4.76 -4.33
C ALA A 50 -0.13 5.03 -3.74
N GLY A 51 0.22 6.28 -3.50
CA GLY A 51 1.48 6.65 -2.85
C GLY A 51 1.60 6.03 -1.45
N ALA A 52 0.55 6.15 -0.64
CA ALA A 52 0.49 5.56 0.70
C ALA A 52 0.60 4.02 0.65
N ALA A 53 -0.11 3.36 -0.27
CA ALA A 53 -0.02 1.91 -0.48
C ALA A 53 1.41 1.47 -0.83
N LEU A 54 2.11 2.20 -1.71
CA LEU A 54 3.51 1.92 -2.05
C LEU A 54 4.44 2.06 -0.84
N VAL A 55 4.18 3.03 0.05
CA VAL A 55 4.94 3.18 1.30
C VAL A 55 4.64 2.00 2.24
N ASN A 56 3.37 1.60 2.39
CA ASN A 56 2.98 0.45 3.19
C ASN A 56 3.59 -0.87 2.67
N ILE A 57 3.71 -1.05 1.35
CA ILE A 57 4.43 -2.19 0.75
C ILE A 57 5.90 -2.19 1.19
N LYS A 58 6.56 -1.02 1.16
CA LYS A 58 7.95 -0.89 1.60
C LYS A 58 8.10 -1.20 3.10
N VAL A 59 7.18 -0.73 3.93
CA VAL A 59 7.16 -1.00 5.38
C VAL A 59 6.91 -2.48 5.66
N ALA A 60 5.98 -3.10 4.94
CA ALA A 60 5.65 -4.52 5.08
C ALA A 60 6.87 -5.42 4.78
N LYS A 61 7.71 -5.02 3.82
CA LYS A 61 8.95 -5.73 3.44
C LYS A 61 10.14 -5.49 4.36
N LYS A 62 10.05 -4.57 5.33
CA LYS A 62 11.14 -4.36 6.30
C LYS A 62 11.14 -5.44 7.39
N GLU A 63 12.35 -5.81 7.83
CA GLU A 63 12.63 -6.63 9.01
C GLU A 63 12.35 -5.80 10.28
N LEU A 64 11.08 -5.55 10.58
CA LEU A 64 10.61 -4.88 11.79
C LEU A 64 9.83 -5.87 12.65
N SER A 65 9.88 -5.69 13.97
CA SER A 65 8.98 -6.41 14.88
C SER A 65 7.52 -6.12 14.50
N THR A 66 6.65 -7.14 14.61
CA THR A 66 5.24 -7.06 14.23
C THR A 66 4.52 -5.82 14.78
N PRO A 67 4.66 -5.44 16.08
CA PRO A 67 4.01 -4.27 16.62
C PRO A 67 4.47 -2.97 15.95
N THR A 68 5.77 -2.82 15.72
CA THR A 68 6.35 -1.65 15.07
C THR A 68 5.91 -1.55 13.61
N LYS A 69 5.81 -2.68 12.92
CA LYS A 69 5.32 -2.74 11.53
C LYS A 69 3.87 -2.28 11.43
N VAL A 70 3.00 -2.77 12.33
CA VAL A 70 1.59 -2.34 12.40
C VAL A 70 1.50 -0.84 12.68
N LEU A 71 2.23 -0.34 13.68
CA LEU A 71 2.21 1.08 14.03
C LEU A 71 2.69 1.96 12.87
N ALA A 72 3.74 1.53 12.15
CA ALA A 72 4.25 2.26 11.00
C ALA A 72 3.23 2.31 9.85
N MET A 73 2.55 1.20 9.54
CA MET A 73 1.55 1.17 8.48
C MET A 73 0.32 2.03 8.84
N ILE A 74 -0.14 1.98 10.09
CA ILE A 74 -1.21 2.86 10.59
C ILE A 74 -0.78 4.33 10.50
N GLY A 75 0.48 4.65 10.84
CA GLY A 75 1.02 5.99 10.72
C GLY A 75 0.99 6.53 9.28
N VAL A 76 1.28 5.68 8.29
CA VAL A 76 1.18 6.02 6.87
C VAL A 76 -0.28 6.30 6.47
N ASP A 77 -1.21 5.46 6.94
CA ASP A 77 -2.64 5.61 6.65
C ASP A 77 -3.19 6.93 7.22
N LEU A 78 -2.83 7.25 8.46
CA LEU A 78 -3.19 8.51 9.10
C LEU A 78 -2.57 9.72 8.39
N ALA A 79 -1.31 9.64 8.00
CA ALA A 79 -0.65 10.72 7.25
C ALA A 79 -1.32 10.95 5.89
N ALA A 80 -1.72 9.89 5.20
CA ALA A 80 -2.48 9.99 3.95
C ALA A 80 -3.84 10.67 4.16
N ALA A 81 -4.56 10.33 5.24
CA ALA A 81 -5.81 10.97 5.61
C ALA A 81 -5.63 12.46 5.95
N VAL A 82 -4.56 12.84 6.65
CA VAL A 82 -4.26 14.25 6.95
C VAL A 82 -3.95 15.03 5.66
N LEU A 83 -3.10 14.47 4.79
CA LEU A 83 -2.82 15.03 3.46
C LEU A 83 -4.10 15.28 2.67
N TRP A 84 -5.06 14.37 2.78
CA TRP A 84 -6.36 14.54 2.14
C TRP A 84 -7.13 15.75 2.63
N PHE A 85 -7.27 15.91 3.95
CA PHE A 85 -7.96 17.05 4.53
C PHE A 85 -7.28 18.37 4.15
N ILE A 86 -5.94 18.40 4.09
CA ILE A 86 -5.20 19.58 3.63
C ILE A 86 -5.57 19.94 2.19
N VAL A 87 -5.61 18.97 1.28
CA VAL A 87 -6.00 19.20 -0.11
C VAL A 87 -7.46 19.67 -0.21
N ALA A 88 -8.37 19.03 0.54
CA ALA A 88 -9.78 19.42 0.55
C ALA A 88 -9.98 20.85 1.06
N LEU A 89 -9.29 21.24 2.13
CA LEU A 89 -9.31 22.60 2.67
C LEU A 89 -8.73 23.61 1.68
N ALA A 90 -7.60 23.29 1.04
CA ALA A 90 -6.98 24.14 0.04
C ALA A 90 -7.89 24.35 -1.18
N LEU A 91 -8.55 23.28 -1.64
CA LEU A 91 -9.50 23.37 -2.75
C LEU A 91 -10.71 24.23 -2.36
N ASN A 92 -11.29 24.01 -1.17
CA ASN A 92 -12.40 24.82 -0.66
C ASN A 92 -12.02 26.31 -0.56
N ALA A 93 -10.81 26.62 -0.11
CA ALA A 93 -10.30 28.00 -0.06
C ALA A 93 -10.03 28.62 -1.45
N ALA A 94 -9.80 27.79 -2.48
CA ALA A 94 -9.53 28.26 -3.84
C ALA A 94 -10.80 28.48 -4.67
N ILE A 95 -11.90 27.77 -4.35
CA ILE A 95 -13.19 27.88 -5.05
C ILE A 95 -14.24 28.69 -4.28
N GLY A 96 -14.02 28.90 -2.98
CA GLY A 96 -14.93 29.60 -2.06
C GLY A 96 -14.69 31.10 -1.96
#